data_AF-A0A7W6CKU0-F1
#
_entry.id   AF-A0A7W6CKU0-F1
#
_cell.length_a   1.000
_cell.length_b   1.000
_cell.length_c   1.000
_cell.angle_alpha   90.00
_cell.angle_beta   90.00
_cell.angle_gamma   90.00
#
_symmetry.space_group_name_H-M   'P 1'
#
loop_
_entity.id
_entity.type
_entity.pdbx_description
1 polymer ?
#
loop_
_entity_poly.entity_id
_entity_poly.type
_entity_poly.pdbx_seq_one_letter_code
_entity_poly.pdbx_strand_id
1 'polypeptide(L)'
;MTDRQYCLFMNGRIRNRNIGCKRHDNAYGINGGGTGADRRRADRALYAHMRENGDPLALLVLAFTRLFGWFFFNYHGKPWRGQLVRKLFPGY
;
A
#
# COMPACT_ATOMS: atom_id res chain seq x y z
N MET A 1 -7.98 2.87 22.81
CA MET A 1 -8.38 2.44 21.46
C MET A 1 -7.12 2.30 20.62
N THR A 2 -6.70 1.10 20.28
CA THR A 2 -5.52 0.83 19.45
C THR A 2 -5.88 1.02 17.98
N ASP A 3 -5.56 2.19 17.43
CA ASP A 3 -5.77 2.50 16.01
C ASP A 3 -4.98 1.52 15.12
N ARG A 4 -5.67 0.78 14.23
CA ARG A 4 -5.05 -0.16 13.29
C ARG A 4 -4.03 0.61 12.44
N GLN A 5 -2.78 0.15 12.45
CA GLN A 5 -1.71 0.73 11.65
C GLN A 5 -1.74 0.09 10.27
N TYR A 6 -2.10 0.87 9.24
CA TYR A 6 -2.14 0.42 7.85
C TYR A 6 -0.80 0.63 7.13
N CYS A 7 0.09 1.47 7.67
CA CYS A 7 1.39 1.71 7.04
C CYS A 7 2.42 0.67 7.48
N LEU A 8 2.82 -0.20 6.56
CA LEU A 8 3.97 -1.07 6.75
C LEU A 8 5.26 -0.23 6.74
N PHE A 9 6.16 -0.45 7.71
CA PHE A 9 7.46 0.25 7.85
C PHE A 9 7.41 1.77 8.10
N MET A 10 6.25 2.33 8.42
CA MET A 10 6.12 3.76 8.77
C MET A 10 5.14 3.97 9.91
N ASN A 11 5.35 5.03 10.70
CA ASN A 11 4.37 5.46 11.69
C ASN A 11 3.17 6.12 10.99
N GLY A 12 2.01 5.48 11.03
CA GLY A 12 0.78 5.94 10.39
C GLY A 12 0.17 7.19 11.05
N ARG A 13 0.49 7.46 12.32
CA ARG A 13 -0.05 8.61 13.08
C ARG A 13 0.56 9.96 12.66
N ILE A 14 1.67 9.94 11.93
CA ILE A 14 2.37 11.13 11.46
C ILE A 14 1.77 11.57 10.13
N ARG A 15 1.52 12.88 9.96
CA ARG A 15 1.17 13.52 8.67
C ARG A 15 0.04 12.81 7.91
N ASN A 16 -0.94 12.30 8.64
CA ASN A 16 -2.11 11.63 8.08
C ASN A 16 -1.77 10.45 7.13
N ARG A 17 -0.65 9.77 7.38
CA ARG A 17 -0.20 8.62 6.58
C ARG A 17 -1.18 7.45 6.65
N ASN A 18 -1.78 7.20 7.82
CA ASN A 18 -2.65 6.03 8.05
C ASN A 18 -3.82 5.97 7.06
N ILE A 19 -4.46 7.10 6.76
CA ILE A 19 -5.55 7.19 5.78
C ILE A 19 -5.03 6.92 4.36
N GLY A 20 -3.85 7.45 4.02
CA GLY A 20 -3.19 7.19 2.74
C GLY A 20 -2.88 5.70 2.54
N CYS A 21 -2.25 5.07 3.54
CA CYS A 21 -1.92 3.65 3.52
C CYS A 21 -3.18 2.77 3.47
N LYS A 22 -4.24 3.10 4.24
CA LYS A 22 -5.52 2.40 4.16
C LYS A 22 -6.12 2.44 2.75
N ARG A 23 -6.11 3.61 2.10
CA ARG A 23 -6.59 3.78 0.72
C ARG A 23 -5.74 2.99 -0.28
N HIS A 24 -4.42 3.01 -0.08
CA HIS A 24 -3.46 2.26 -0.89
C HIS A 24 -3.69 0.75 -0.80
N ASP A 25 -3.78 0.20 0.42
CA ASP A 25 -4.06 -1.22 0.66
C ASP A 25 -5.43 -1.66 0.10
N ASN A 26 -6.45 -0.83 0.26
CA ASN A 26 -7.77 -1.08 -0.32
C ASN A 26 -7.71 -1.18 -1.85
N ALA A 27 -6.97 -0.26 -2.48
CA ALA A 27 -6.75 -0.27 -3.93
C ALA A 27 -5.82 -1.42 -4.39
N TYR A 28 -4.98 -1.94 -3.48
CA TYR A 28 -4.08 -3.07 -3.75
C TYR A 28 -4.78 -4.43 -3.74
N GLY A 29 -5.95 -4.58 -3.13
CA GLY A 29 -6.74 -5.80 -3.31
C GLY A 29 -7.61 -6.31 -2.17
N ILE A 30 -8.03 -5.49 -1.19
CA ILE A 30 -9.08 -5.95 -0.24
C ILE A 30 -10.42 -6.19 -0.96
N ASN A 31 -10.72 -5.46 -2.04
CA ASN A 31 -11.95 -5.65 -2.83
C ASN A 31 -11.77 -6.49 -4.11
N GLY A 32 -10.59 -7.10 -4.32
CA GLY A 32 -10.35 -7.97 -5.48
C GLY A 32 -10.21 -7.23 -6.81
N GLY A 33 -9.06 -7.40 -7.46
CA GLY A 33 -8.87 -7.03 -8.85
C GLY A 33 -8.01 -5.79 -9.06
N GLY A 34 -7.00 -5.95 -9.91
CA GLY A 34 -6.28 -4.85 -10.50
C GLY A 34 -5.17 -5.37 -11.42
N THR A 35 -4.97 -4.66 -12.52
CA THR A 35 -3.82 -4.84 -13.40
C THR A 35 -2.59 -4.15 -12.80
N GLY A 36 -1.41 -4.35 -13.39
CA GLY A 36 -0.24 -3.54 -13.03
C GLY A 36 -0.46 -2.03 -13.21
N ALA A 37 -1.46 -1.60 -14.00
CA ALA A 37 -1.84 -0.19 -14.12
C ALA A 37 -2.59 0.32 -12.88
N ASP A 38 -3.44 -0.50 -12.25
CA ASP A 38 -4.18 -0.16 -11.03
C ASP A 38 -3.23 -0.01 -9.85
N ARG A 39 -2.25 -0.91 -9.75
CA ARG A 39 -1.13 -0.78 -8.81
C ARG A 39 -0.42 0.56 -8.95
N ARG A 40 -0.02 0.92 -10.17
CA ARG A 40 0.65 2.21 -10.45
C ARG A 40 -0.25 3.42 -10.15
N ARG A 41 -1.57 3.29 -10.30
CA ARG A 41 -2.52 4.34 -9.91
C ARG A 41 -2.58 4.47 -8.39
N ALA A 42 -2.66 3.38 -7.65
CA ALA A 42 -2.63 3.37 -6.19
C ALA A 42 -1.32 3.97 -5.64
N ASP A 43 -0.17 3.59 -6.17
CA ASP A 43 1.13 4.12 -5.75
C ASP A 43 1.22 5.65 -5.94
N ARG A 44 0.72 6.15 -7.09
CA ARG A 44 0.67 7.60 -7.36
C ARG A 44 -0.32 8.33 -6.47
N ALA A 45 -1.46 7.72 -6.15
CA ALA A 45 -2.45 8.31 -5.24
C ALA A 45 -1.88 8.44 -3.81
N LEU A 46 -1.14 7.43 -3.34
CA LEU A 46 -0.43 7.51 -2.06
C LEU A 46 0.64 8.61 -2.08
N TYR A 47 1.41 8.71 -3.16
CA TYR A 47 2.40 9.78 -3.33
C TYR A 47 1.75 11.17 -3.28
N ALA A 48 0.67 11.39 -4.03
CA ALA A 48 -0.05 12.67 -4.05
C ALA A 48 -0.55 13.03 -2.65
N HIS A 49 -1.20 12.09 -1.96
CA HIS A 49 -1.66 12.28 -0.57
C HIS A 49 -0.50 12.64 0.36
N MET A 50 0.62 11.93 0.30
CA MET A 50 1.79 12.23 1.13
C MET A 50 2.40 13.59 0.80
N ARG A 51 2.45 13.99 -0.48
CA ARG A 51 2.93 15.31 -0.90
C ARG A 51 2.03 16.43 -0.41
N GLU A 52 0.72 16.27 -0.52
CA GLU A 52 -0.28 17.22 -0.01
C GLU A 52 -0.18 17.39 1.51
N ASN A 53 0.15 16.32 2.25
CA ASN A 53 0.42 16.36 3.69
C ASN A 53 1.87 16.78 4.02
N GLY A 54 2.63 17.28 3.03
CA GLY A 54 3.98 17.83 3.19
C GLY A 54 5.06 16.80 3.53
N ASP A 55 4.82 15.50 3.32
CA ASP A 55 5.69 14.43 3.78
C ASP A 55 7.02 14.32 3.01
N PRO A 56 8.20 14.38 3.68
CA PRO A 56 9.49 14.21 3.00
C PRO A 56 9.69 12.79 2.48
N LEU A 57 8.99 11.79 3.04
CA LEU A 57 9.12 10.39 2.64
C LEU A 57 8.31 10.06 1.38
N ALA A 58 7.51 10.99 0.84
CA ALA A 58 6.60 10.71 -0.27
C ALA A 58 7.32 10.05 -1.47
N LEU A 59 8.48 10.57 -1.87
CA LEU A 59 9.27 10.00 -2.98
C LEU A 59 9.86 8.63 -2.65
N LEU A 60 10.34 8.44 -1.42
CA LEU A 60 10.88 7.15 -0.96
C LEU A 60 9.80 6.09 -0.93
N VAL A 61 8.60 6.43 -0.43
CA VAL A 61 7.44 5.54 -0.42
C VAL A 61 6.98 5.19 -1.84
N LEU A 62 6.98 6.16 -2.76
CA LEU A 62 6.66 5.91 -4.16
C LEU A 62 7.66 4.94 -4.81
N ALA A 63 8.96 5.13 -4.56
CA ALA A 63 10.00 4.24 -5.06
C ALA A 63 9.85 2.83 -4.48
N PHE A 64 9.66 2.72 -3.17
CA PHE A 64 9.50 1.44 -2.47
C PHE A 64 8.26 0.67 -2.95
N THR A 65 7.09 1.34 -2.98
CA THR A 65 5.84 0.75 -3.48
C THR A 65 5.94 0.34 -4.95
N ARG A 66 6.65 1.11 -5.80
CA ARG A 66 6.89 0.70 -7.19
C ARG A 66 7.77 -0.53 -7.32
N LEU A 67 8.87 -0.59 -6.56
CA LEU A 67 9.88 -1.64 -6.63
C LEU A 67 9.47 -2.93 -5.94
N PHE A 68 8.71 -2.87 -4.85
CA PHE A 68 8.34 -4.04 -4.04
C PHE A 68 6.83 -4.31 -4.03
N GLY A 69 5.99 -3.38 -4.47
CA GLY A 69 4.54 -3.54 -4.43
C GLY A 69 4.01 -4.70 -5.27
N TRP A 70 4.72 -5.12 -6.33
CA TRP A 70 4.35 -6.31 -7.12
C TRP A 70 4.47 -7.62 -6.34
N PHE A 71 5.29 -7.68 -5.28
CA PHE A 71 5.42 -8.84 -4.39
C PHE A 71 4.22 -8.96 -3.43
N PHE A 72 3.67 -7.82 -3.03
CA PHE A 72 2.54 -7.76 -2.09
C PHE A 72 1.17 -7.66 -2.80
N PHE A 73 1.16 -7.32 -4.09
CA PHE A 73 -0.05 -7.14 -4.90
C PHE A 73 -0.59 -8.48 -5.44
N ASN A 74 -1.90 -8.68 -5.31
CA ASN A 74 -2.57 -9.93 -5.68
C ASN A 74 -2.81 -9.98 -7.22
N TYR A 75 -1.87 -10.57 -7.96
CA TYR A 75 -1.94 -10.69 -9.41
C TYR A 75 -2.80 -11.90 -9.84
N HIS A 76 -3.90 -11.67 -10.58
CA HIS A 76 -4.79 -12.75 -11.07
C HIS A 76 -4.19 -13.64 -12.20
N GLY A 77 -2.92 -13.44 -12.58
CA GLY A 77 -2.26 -14.15 -13.70
C GLY A 77 -1.12 -15.13 -13.36
N LYS A 78 -0.99 -15.61 -12.10
CA LYS A 78 0.05 -16.54 -11.53
C LYS A 78 1.46 -15.93 -11.37
N PRO A 79 2.32 -16.32 -10.38
CA PRO A 79 2.42 -17.58 -9.63
C PRO A 79 1.98 -17.59 -8.15
N TRP A 80 1.64 -16.46 -7.55
CA TRP A 80 1.23 -16.42 -6.14
C TRP A 80 -0.29 -16.29 -6.03
N ARG A 81 -0.99 -17.44 -6.00
CA ARG A 81 -2.41 -17.46 -5.61
C ARG A 81 -2.51 -17.12 -4.12
N GLY A 82 -2.95 -15.91 -3.84
CA GLY A 82 -3.21 -15.42 -2.50
C GLY A 82 -2.21 -14.38 -2.02
N GLN A 83 -2.75 -13.35 -1.39
CA GLN A 83 -2.03 -12.24 -0.75
C GLN A 83 -0.95 -12.80 0.19
N LEU A 84 0.32 -12.74 -0.21
CA LEU A 84 1.44 -13.27 0.59
C LEU A 84 1.48 -12.62 1.98
N VAL A 85 1.02 -11.36 2.09
CA VAL A 85 0.84 -10.66 3.37
C VAL A 85 -0.08 -11.43 4.32
N ARG A 86 -1.19 -12.01 3.84
CA ARG A 86 -2.07 -12.83 4.71
C ARG A 86 -1.44 -14.17 5.08
N LYS A 87 -0.48 -14.68 4.29
CA LYS A 87 0.28 -15.90 4.60
C LYS A 87 1.46 -15.65 5.56
N LEU A 88 2.15 -14.52 5.44
CA LEU A 88 3.33 -14.18 6.26
C LEU A 88 2.96 -13.38 7.53
N PHE A 89 1.86 -12.64 7.50
CA PHE A 89 1.40 -11.79 8.59
C PHE A 89 -0.12 -12.02 8.80
N PRO A 90 -0.52 -13.17 9.36
CA PRO A 90 -1.93 -13.50 9.57
C PRO A 90 -2.66 -12.56 10.55
N GLY A 91 -1.92 -11.73 11.29
CA GLY A 91 -2.45 -10.75 12.24
C GLY A 91 -2.54 -9.30 11.74
N TYR A 92 -2.30 -9.04 10.44
CA TYR A 92 -2.41 -7.70 9.86
C TYR A 92 -3.84 -7.32 9.46
#